data_AF-A0AAJ6CKA7-F1
#
_entry.id   AF-A0AAJ6CKA7-F1
#
_cell.length_a   1.000
_cell.length_b   1.000
_cell.length_c   1.000
_cell.angle_alpha   90.00
_cell.angle_beta   90.00
_cell.angle_gamma   90.00
#
_symmetry.space_group_name_H-M   'P 1'
#
loop_
_entity.id
_entity.type
_entity.pdbx_description
1 polymer ?
#
loop_
_entity_poly.entity_id
_entity_poly.type
_entity_poly.pdbx_seq_one_letter_code
_entity_poly.pdbx_strand_id
1 'polypeptide(L)'
;MDDALDDDEQDYEFEFEDDEDMDDQNADVENKYYNAKGMSSRLTVVIKADNPRDALREFRDIVQQDQIQSEWYKSINTMLDCASTVSEMPFDKIGAWYEVTKRTALARNTERLYTKICIKYAYLWLSRHEWHRLSLVLGDLRANVLSDKQSDTQIHGTNVLELYSLEIQMYQQLHNASMVKKVFLEATNVTNAIPHPRTMGVIREFGGKMYMEGKDWEAAQVNFFQAFRNYDEAGSPQRIQVLKYLVLANMLMGSSINLFDSQETKPYVKVD
;
A
#
# COMPACT_ATOMS: atom_id res chain seq x y z
N MET A 1 20.78 -1.93 23.37
CA MET A 1 21.23 -1.33 22.10
C MET A 1 19.97 -0.77 21.49
N ASP A 2 19.82 0.55 21.57
CA ASP A 2 18.74 1.27 20.91
C ASP A 2 18.97 1.17 19.41
N ASP A 3 18.23 0.28 18.73
CA ASP A 3 18.07 0.32 17.29
C ASP A 3 17.03 1.41 16.99
N ALA A 4 17.51 2.65 16.89
CA ALA A 4 16.78 3.70 16.19
C ALA A 4 16.70 3.27 14.72
N LEU A 5 15.60 2.61 14.38
CA LEU A 5 15.24 2.23 13.03
C LEU A 5 15.08 3.53 12.24
N ASP A 6 15.97 3.75 11.26
CA ASP A 6 15.78 4.78 10.25
C ASP A 6 14.40 4.57 9.62
N ASP A 7 13.62 5.64 9.73
CA ASP A 7 12.28 5.79 9.19
C ASP A 7 12.42 5.91 7.67
N ASP A 8 12.51 4.75 7.00
CA ASP A 8 12.51 4.67 5.54
C ASP A 8 11.12 5.13 5.06
N GLU A 9 11.03 6.40 4.66
CA GLU A 9 9.90 6.99 3.94
C GLU A 9 9.40 6.00 2.88
N GLN A 10 8.21 5.47 3.12
CA GLN A 10 7.52 4.58 2.18
C GLN A 10 7.11 5.42 0.96
N ASP A 11 8.03 5.62 0.02
CA ASP A 11 7.72 6.10 -1.33
C ASP A 11 6.96 4.99 -2.07
N TYR A 12 5.69 4.83 -1.68
CA TYR A 12 4.69 4.12 -2.44
C TYR A 12 4.18 5.09 -3.50
N GLU A 13 4.85 5.10 -4.66
CA GLU A 13 4.34 5.77 -5.85
C GLU A 13 3.10 5.00 -6.33
N PHE A 14 1.92 5.57 -6.07
CA PHE A 14 0.65 4.96 -6.44
C PHE A 14 0.46 5.14 -7.95
N GLU A 15 0.80 4.13 -8.74
CA GLU A 15 0.38 4.06 -10.13
C GLU A 15 -1.06 3.55 -10.22
N PHE A 16 -1.99 4.41 -10.64
CA PHE A 16 -3.23 3.89 -11.19
C PHE A 16 -2.85 3.31 -12.54
N GLU A 17 -3.01 2.00 -12.72
CA GLU A 17 -3.17 1.45 -14.07
C GLU A 17 -4.22 2.33 -14.76
N ASP A 18 -3.75 3.13 -15.71
CA ASP A 18 -4.61 3.78 -16.67
C ASP A 18 -5.40 2.63 -17.29
N ASP A 19 -6.73 2.63 -17.17
CA ASP A 19 -7.53 1.73 -17.97
C ASP A 19 -7.26 2.15 -19.43
N GLU A 20 -6.29 1.51 -20.08
CA GLU A 20 -5.76 1.80 -21.43
C GLU A 20 -6.80 1.55 -22.55
N ASP A 21 -8.07 1.39 -22.20
CA ASP A 21 -9.17 1.10 -23.13
C ASP A 21 -10.01 2.33 -23.46
N MET A 22 -9.39 3.50 -23.67
CA MET A 22 -10.09 4.67 -24.19
C MET A 22 -9.37 5.19 -25.43
N ASP A 23 -9.80 4.66 -26.58
CA ASP A 23 -9.35 5.02 -27.92
C ASP A 23 -9.13 6.53 -28.09
N ASP A 24 -7.91 6.83 -28.50
CA ASP A 24 -7.28 8.13 -28.58
C ASP A 24 -7.68 8.84 -29.88
N GLN A 25 -8.56 9.85 -29.79
CA GLN A 25 -8.73 10.99 -30.73
C GLN A 25 -10.00 11.80 -30.41
N ASN A 26 -9.94 12.75 -29.46
CA ASN A 26 -10.98 13.78 -29.36
C ASN A 26 -10.43 15.09 -28.77
N ALA A 27 -10.55 16.21 -29.49
CA ALA A 27 -10.11 17.54 -29.01
C ALA A 27 -10.81 17.97 -27.70
N ASP A 28 -11.94 17.33 -27.41
CA ASP A 28 -12.68 17.44 -26.16
C ASP A 28 -11.88 16.90 -24.96
N VAL A 29 -11.03 15.89 -25.14
CA VAL A 29 -10.17 15.31 -24.09
C VAL A 29 -8.97 16.21 -23.81
N GLU A 30 -8.37 16.80 -24.83
CA GLU A 30 -7.25 17.74 -24.66
C GLU A 30 -7.67 18.99 -23.87
N ASN A 31 -8.84 19.55 -24.16
CA ASN A 31 -9.38 20.70 -23.41
C ASN A 31 -9.74 20.34 -21.96
N LYS A 32 -10.14 19.09 -21.71
CA LYS A 32 -10.41 18.55 -20.36
C LYS A 32 -9.11 18.32 -19.57
N TYR A 33 -8.07 17.79 -20.22
CA TYR A 33 -6.74 17.61 -19.64
C TYR A 33 -6.13 18.93 -19.14
N TYR A 34 -6.20 20.01 -19.94
CA TYR A 34 -5.73 21.32 -19.50
C TYR A 34 -6.53 21.88 -18.32
N ASN A 35 -7.84 21.60 -18.24
CA ASN A 35 -8.67 21.98 -17.09
C ASN A 35 -8.28 21.20 -15.83
N ALA A 36 -8.12 19.88 -15.91
CA ALA A 36 -7.69 19.04 -14.79
C ALA A 36 -6.28 19.42 -14.29
N LYS A 37 -5.34 19.65 -15.21
CA LYS A 37 -3.98 20.11 -14.90
C LYS A 37 -3.97 21.51 -14.29
N GLY A 38 -4.80 22.42 -14.81
CA GLY A 38 -5.00 23.76 -14.25
C GLY A 38 -5.59 23.71 -12.84
N MET A 39 -6.55 22.82 -12.60
CA MET A 39 -7.15 22.58 -11.27
C MET A 39 -6.16 22.00 -10.28
N SER A 40 -5.40 20.96 -10.67
CA SER A 40 -4.33 20.37 -9.85
C SER A 40 -3.27 21.42 -9.49
N SER A 41 -2.84 22.23 -10.47
CA SER A 41 -1.88 23.31 -10.25
C SER A 41 -2.41 24.38 -9.30
N ARG A 42 -3.67 24.80 -9.49
CA ARG A 42 -4.33 25.81 -8.64
C ARG A 42 -4.48 25.31 -7.20
N LEU A 43 -4.90 24.06 -7.03
CA LEU A 43 -5.09 23.50 -5.70
C LEU A 43 -3.76 23.25 -4.98
N THR A 44 -2.72 22.85 -5.71
CA THR A 44 -1.35 22.76 -5.19
C THR A 44 -0.87 24.12 -4.66
N VAL A 45 -1.18 25.22 -5.37
CA VAL A 45 -0.86 26.57 -4.91
C VAL A 45 -1.64 26.92 -3.64
N VAL A 46 -2.94 26.62 -3.56
CA VAL A 46 -3.76 26.94 -2.37
C VAL A 46 -3.35 26.10 -1.15
N ILE A 47 -3.00 24.83 -1.35
CA ILE A 47 -2.43 23.95 -0.31
C ILE A 47 -1.10 24.51 0.19
N LYS A 48 -0.22 24.96 -0.71
CA LYS A 48 1.09 25.57 -0.36
C LYS A 48 0.97 26.99 0.22
N ALA A 49 -0.14 27.69 -0.04
CA ALA A 49 -0.42 29.03 0.48
C ALA A 49 -1.02 29.03 1.90
N ASP A 50 -0.95 27.91 2.62
CA ASP A 50 -1.47 27.70 3.98
C ASP A 50 -2.97 28.05 4.15
N ASN A 51 -3.76 27.88 3.08
CA ASN A 51 -5.21 28.04 3.14
C ASN A 51 -5.98 26.74 2.80
N PRO A 52 -5.82 25.69 3.63
CA PRO A 52 -6.36 24.37 3.35
C PRO A 52 -7.90 24.30 3.44
N ARG A 53 -8.55 25.29 4.04
CA ARG A 53 -10.03 25.36 4.08
C ARG A 53 -10.61 25.73 2.72
N ASP A 54 -10.03 26.73 2.07
CA ASP A 54 -10.45 27.13 0.73
C ASP A 54 -10.11 26.03 -0.29
N ALA A 55 -8.95 25.39 -0.15
CA ALA A 55 -8.61 24.23 -0.96
C ALA A 55 -9.61 23.06 -0.77
N LEU A 56 -10.01 22.74 0.46
CA LEU A 56 -11.02 21.70 0.70
C LEU A 56 -12.40 22.06 0.11
N ARG A 57 -12.78 23.35 0.12
CA ARG A 57 -14.02 23.82 -0.51
C ARG A 57 -13.96 23.61 -2.02
N GLU A 58 -12.91 24.09 -2.66
CA GLU A 58 -12.72 23.90 -4.11
C GLU A 58 -12.63 22.44 -4.49
N PHE A 59 -11.95 21.62 -3.68
CA PHE A 59 -11.91 20.17 -3.85
C PHE A 59 -13.30 19.56 -3.84
N ARG A 60 -14.13 19.92 -2.85
CA ARG A 60 -15.51 19.45 -2.77
C ARG A 60 -16.31 19.83 -4.01
N ASP A 61 -16.17 21.07 -4.46
CA ASP A 61 -16.88 21.56 -5.65
C ASP A 61 -16.44 20.81 -6.92
N ILE A 62 -15.17 20.38 -7.01
CA ILE A 62 -14.63 19.58 -8.11
C ILE A 62 -15.19 18.15 -8.04
N VAL A 63 -15.09 17.51 -6.88
CA VAL A 63 -15.50 16.12 -6.67
C VAL A 63 -17.02 15.94 -6.88
N GLN A 64 -17.81 17.00 -6.73
CA GLN A 64 -19.26 17.01 -6.97
C GLN A 64 -19.67 17.28 -8.43
N GLN A 65 -18.74 17.63 -9.32
CA GLN A 65 -19.07 17.86 -10.73
C GLN A 65 -19.32 16.55 -11.46
N ASP A 66 -20.36 16.54 -12.31
CA ASP A 66 -20.87 15.31 -12.93
C ASP A 66 -20.03 14.77 -14.10
N GLN A 67 -19.11 15.58 -14.62
CA GLN A 67 -18.34 15.23 -15.80
C GLN A 67 -16.89 14.89 -15.47
N ILE A 68 -16.49 13.77 -16.06
CA ILE A 68 -15.13 13.24 -16.25
C ILE A 68 -14.76 12.29 -15.14
N GLN A 69 -14.80 10.99 -15.49
CA GLN A 69 -14.56 9.88 -14.61
C GLN A 69 -13.11 9.38 -14.65
N SER A 70 -12.17 9.87 -15.47
CA SER A 70 -10.76 9.41 -15.47
C SER A 70 -9.79 10.48 -14.96
N GLU A 71 -9.97 11.74 -15.36
CA GLU A 71 -9.05 12.83 -15.01
C GLU A 71 -9.22 13.36 -13.59
N TRP A 72 -10.41 13.21 -13.01
CA TRP A 72 -10.59 13.45 -11.58
C TRP A 72 -9.78 12.46 -10.75
N TYR A 73 -9.59 11.20 -11.18
CA TYR A 73 -8.73 10.26 -10.45
C TYR A 73 -7.31 10.81 -10.40
N LYS A 74 -6.71 11.15 -11.55
CA LYS A 74 -5.37 11.74 -11.64
C LYS A 74 -5.25 12.99 -10.77
N SER A 75 -6.23 13.87 -10.85
CA SER A 75 -6.28 15.10 -10.05
C SER A 75 -6.36 14.80 -8.55
N ILE A 76 -7.28 13.93 -8.13
CA ILE A 76 -7.43 13.51 -6.74
C ILE A 76 -6.15 12.84 -6.23
N ASN A 77 -5.48 12.04 -7.05
CA ASN A 77 -4.22 11.42 -6.64
C ASN A 77 -3.14 12.44 -6.38
N THR A 78 -2.86 13.30 -7.36
CA THR A 78 -1.87 14.37 -7.20
C THR A 78 -2.21 15.26 -6.01
N MET A 79 -3.49 15.51 -5.76
CA MET A 79 -3.94 16.29 -4.62
C MET A 79 -3.73 15.57 -3.29
N LEU A 80 -4.07 14.28 -3.21
CA LEU A 80 -3.84 13.47 -2.02
C LEU A 80 -2.33 13.28 -1.76
N ASP A 81 -1.52 13.18 -2.81
CA ASP A 81 -0.05 13.14 -2.72
C ASP A 81 0.50 14.47 -2.21
N CYS A 82 0.03 15.60 -2.76
CA CYS A 82 0.36 16.92 -2.24
C CYS A 82 -0.06 17.07 -0.77
N ALA A 83 -1.28 16.71 -0.41
CA ALA A 83 -1.76 16.83 0.97
C ALA A 83 -0.99 15.92 1.94
N SER A 84 -0.51 14.77 1.48
CA SER A 84 0.27 13.82 2.28
C SER A 84 1.72 14.25 2.46
N THR A 85 2.31 14.92 1.44
CA THR A 85 3.70 15.41 1.46
C THR A 85 3.88 16.74 2.19
N VAL A 86 2.81 17.52 2.42
CA VAL A 86 2.89 18.71 3.28
C VAL A 86 3.02 18.27 4.74
N SER A 87 4.26 18.21 5.21
CA SER A 87 4.66 17.78 6.56
C SER A 87 3.95 18.55 7.68
N GLU A 88 3.61 19.83 7.47
CA GLU A 88 2.96 20.68 8.47
C GLU A 88 1.41 20.61 8.46
N MET A 89 0.78 19.84 7.56
CA MET A 89 -0.68 19.84 7.48
C MET A 89 -1.32 19.06 8.65
N PRO A 90 -2.25 19.67 9.41
CA PRO A 90 -2.93 19.00 10.51
C PRO A 90 -3.69 17.74 10.06
N PHE A 91 -3.63 16.68 10.87
CA PHE A 91 -4.24 15.38 10.57
C PHE A 91 -5.73 15.46 10.23
N ASP A 92 -6.49 16.32 10.93
CA ASP A 92 -7.92 16.49 10.66
C ASP A 92 -8.21 17.07 9.29
N LYS A 93 -7.31 17.93 8.77
CA LYS A 93 -7.46 18.49 7.44
C LYS A 93 -7.18 17.43 6.38
N ILE A 94 -6.08 16.70 6.50
CA ILE A 94 -5.78 15.62 5.54
C ILE A 94 -6.90 14.57 5.56
N GLY A 95 -7.34 14.16 6.76
CA GLY A 95 -8.44 13.22 6.89
C GLY A 95 -9.74 13.71 6.26
N ALA A 96 -10.05 15.01 6.35
CA ALA A 96 -11.23 15.56 5.71
C ALA A 96 -11.21 15.43 4.18
N TRP A 97 -10.03 15.52 3.54
CA TRP A 97 -9.91 15.33 2.09
C TRP A 97 -10.23 13.89 1.70
N TYR A 98 -9.55 12.92 2.33
CA TYR A 98 -9.79 11.51 2.10
C TYR A 98 -11.25 11.11 2.37
N GLU A 99 -11.86 11.62 3.44
CA GLU A 99 -13.26 11.33 3.78
C GLU A 99 -14.26 11.92 2.78
N VAL A 100 -14.02 13.13 2.26
CA VAL A 100 -14.86 13.71 1.18
C VAL A 100 -14.75 12.86 -0.08
N THR A 101 -13.54 12.44 -0.43
CA THR A 101 -13.31 11.58 -1.60
C THR A 101 -14.00 10.23 -1.44
N LYS A 102 -13.81 9.55 -0.29
CA LYS A 102 -14.45 8.26 0.03
C LYS A 102 -15.97 8.35 -0.07
N ARG A 103 -16.58 9.37 0.53
CA ARG A 103 -18.04 9.56 0.48
C ARG A 103 -18.56 9.78 -0.93
N THR A 104 -17.82 10.52 -1.74
CA THR A 104 -18.21 10.76 -3.13
C THR A 104 -18.06 9.50 -3.98
N ALA A 105 -16.99 8.73 -3.78
CA ALA A 105 -16.79 7.43 -4.42
C ALA A 105 -17.96 6.47 -4.14
N LEU A 106 -18.41 6.40 -2.88
CA LEU A 106 -19.58 5.60 -2.48
C LEU A 106 -20.87 6.12 -3.13
N ALA A 107 -21.11 7.44 -3.08
CA ALA A 107 -22.31 8.05 -3.66
C ALA A 107 -22.43 7.82 -5.17
N ARG A 108 -21.29 7.74 -5.88
CA ARG A 108 -21.21 7.48 -7.33
C ARG A 108 -21.09 5.99 -7.66
N ASN A 109 -21.29 5.09 -6.69
CA ASN A 109 -21.22 3.64 -6.83
C ASN A 109 -19.91 3.16 -7.50
N THR A 110 -18.80 3.82 -7.18
CA THR A 110 -17.49 3.54 -7.78
C THR A 110 -16.64 2.74 -6.78
N GLU A 111 -16.96 1.45 -6.61
CA GLU A 111 -16.34 0.60 -5.58
C GLU A 111 -14.81 0.45 -5.75
N ARG A 112 -14.33 0.30 -7.00
CA ARG A 112 -12.88 0.18 -7.31
C ARG A 112 -12.11 1.39 -6.82
N LEU A 113 -12.64 2.59 -7.07
CA LEU A 113 -12.07 3.83 -6.55
C LEU A 113 -12.06 3.84 -5.02
N TYR A 114 -13.22 3.55 -4.42
CA TYR A 114 -13.35 3.59 -2.97
C TYR A 114 -12.26 2.73 -2.31
N THR A 115 -12.07 1.50 -2.80
CA THR A 115 -10.99 0.60 -2.38
C THR A 115 -9.62 1.24 -2.51
N LYS A 116 -9.28 1.81 -3.69
CA LYS A 116 -7.99 2.49 -3.92
C LYS A 116 -7.75 3.67 -2.98
N ILE A 117 -8.76 4.51 -2.73
CA ILE A 117 -8.64 5.62 -1.77
C ILE A 117 -8.41 5.10 -0.36
N CYS A 118 -9.17 4.08 0.06
CA CYS A 118 -9.03 3.49 1.39
C CYS A 118 -7.63 2.90 1.60
N ILE A 119 -7.07 2.21 0.60
CA ILE A 119 -5.70 1.69 0.63
C ILE A 119 -4.70 2.84 0.79
N LYS A 120 -4.79 3.87 -0.05
CA LYS A 120 -3.92 5.06 0.04
C LYS A 120 -4.05 5.77 1.40
N TYR A 121 -5.27 5.86 1.92
CA TYR A 121 -5.53 6.48 3.21
C TYR A 121 -4.97 5.66 4.38
N ALA A 122 -5.02 4.33 4.27
CA ALA A 122 -4.41 3.43 5.23
C ALA A 122 -2.89 3.54 5.22
N TYR A 123 -2.24 3.58 4.04
CA TYR A 123 -0.79 3.82 3.96
C TYR A 123 -0.37 5.15 4.60
N LEU A 124 -1.13 6.22 4.40
CA LEU A 124 -0.88 7.51 5.07
C LEU A 124 -0.90 7.39 6.61
N TRP A 125 -1.91 6.71 7.18
CA TRP A 125 -1.97 6.55 8.63
C TRP A 125 -0.95 5.56 9.17
N LEU A 126 -0.57 4.57 8.36
CA LEU A 126 0.51 3.64 8.68
C LEU A 126 1.85 4.38 8.78
N SER A 127 2.20 5.21 7.80
CA SER A 127 3.45 5.98 7.81
C SER A 127 3.49 7.05 8.90
N ARG A 128 2.33 7.56 9.33
CA ARG A 128 2.22 8.51 10.45
C ARG A 128 2.04 7.85 11.83
N HIS A 129 2.07 6.53 11.90
CA HIS A 129 1.83 5.77 13.14
C HIS A 129 0.51 6.09 13.86
N GLU A 130 -0.52 6.51 13.11
CA GLU A 130 -1.84 6.88 13.63
C GLU A 130 -2.76 5.65 13.72
N TRP A 131 -2.48 4.76 14.67
CA TRP A 131 -3.08 3.43 14.76
C TRP A 131 -4.61 3.43 14.89
N HIS A 132 -5.18 4.36 15.64
CA HIS A 132 -6.63 4.43 15.79
C HIS A 132 -7.31 4.79 14.46
N ARG A 133 -6.80 5.81 13.76
CA ARG A 133 -7.33 6.22 12.45
C ARG A 133 -7.14 5.12 11.41
N LEU A 134 -5.98 4.48 11.41
CA LEU A 134 -5.69 3.33 10.56
C LEU A 134 -6.71 2.19 10.78
N SER A 135 -7.00 1.86 12.05
CA SER A 135 -7.96 0.78 12.36
C SER A 135 -9.37 1.04 11.83
N LEU A 136 -9.82 2.30 11.83
CA LEU A 136 -11.12 2.68 11.27
C LEU A 136 -11.14 2.51 9.75
N VAL A 137 -10.09 2.98 9.06
CA VAL A 137 -9.97 2.88 7.60
C VAL A 137 -9.84 1.43 7.15
N LEU A 138 -9.09 0.60 7.87
CA LEU A 138 -8.97 -0.84 7.58
C LEU A 138 -10.29 -1.57 7.83
N GLY A 139 -11.07 -1.16 8.84
CA GLY A 139 -12.42 -1.69 9.07
C GLY A 139 -13.35 -1.43 7.87
N ASP A 140 -13.37 -0.19 7.39
CA ASP A 140 -14.11 0.21 6.18
C ASP A 140 -13.66 -0.59 4.94
N LEU A 141 -12.34 -0.67 4.72
CA LEU A 141 -11.74 -1.39 3.59
C LEU A 141 -12.08 -2.89 3.64
N ARG A 142 -11.95 -3.51 4.81
CA ARG A 142 -12.28 -4.92 5.04
C ARG A 142 -13.74 -5.21 4.78
N ALA A 143 -14.66 -4.36 5.25
CA ALA A 143 -16.09 -4.51 5.01
C ALA A 143 -16.44 -4.42 3.52
N ASN A 144 -15.75 -3.57 2.76
CA ASN A 144 -15.95 -3.42 1.33
C ASN A 144 -15.37 -4.63 0.56
N VAL A 145 -14.08 -4.91 0.77
CA VAL A 145 -13.32 -5.90 0.01
C VAL A 145 -13.75 -7.32 0.34
N LEU A 146 -14.10 -7.65 1.60
CA LEU A 146 -14.52 -9.01 1.95
C LEU A 146 -16.04 -9.23 1.88
N SER A 147 -16.79 -8.35 1.22
CA SER A 147 -18.23 -8.52 1.07
C SER A 147 -18.57 -9.63 0.07
N ASP A 148 -19.63 -10.39 0.34
CA ASP A 148 -20.11 -11.55 -0.48
C ASP A 148 -20.43 -11.20 -1.96
N LYS A 149 -20.42 -9.92 -2.31
CA LYS A 149 -20.77 -9.41 -3.64
C LYS A 149 -19.59 -9.33 -4.62
N GLN A 150 -18.35 -9.56 -4.16
CA GLN A 150 -17.18 -9.41 -5.03
C GLN A 150 -16.85 -10.71 -5.76
N SER A 151 -16.76 -10.58 -7.09
CA SER A 151 -16.35 -11.64 -8.00
C SER A 151 -14.90 -12.08 -7.72
N ASP A 152 -14.61 -13.37 -7.89
CA ASP A 152 -13.28 -13.97 -7.85
C ASP A 152 -12.40 -13.50 -9.04
N THR A 153 -12.14 -12.18 -9.09
CA THR A 153 -11.29 -11.54 -10.07
C THR A 153 -9.91 -11.32 -9.51
N GLN A 154 -8.93 -11.28 -10.41
CA GLN A 154 -7.54 -11.05 -10.06
C GLN A 154 -7.31 -9.74 -9.29
N ILE A 155 -7.99 -8.67 -9.72
CA ILE A 155 -7.94 -7.36 -9.06
C ILE A 155 -8.47 -7.43 -7.63
N HIS A 156 -9.57 -8.17 -7.41
CA HIS A 156 -10.10 -8.36 -6.06
C HIS A 156 -9.10 -9.09 -5.17
N GLY A 157 -8.51 -10.20 -5.65
CA GLY A 157 -7.46 -10.92 -4.93
C GLY A 157 -6.26 -10.03 -4.57
N THR A 158 -5.83 -9.17 -5.49
CA THR A 158 -4.76 -8.19 -5.23
C THR A 158 -5.15 -7.19 -4.14
N ASN A 159 -6.35 -6.62 -4.18
CA ASN A 159 -6.85 -5.70 -3.15
C ASN A 159 -6.93 -6.37 -1.77
N VAL A 160 -7.34 -7.64 -1.71
CA VAL A 160 -7.39 -8.44 -0.47
C VAL A 160 -5.98 -8.58 0.12
N LEU A 161 -4.98 -8.89 -0.70
CA LEU A 161 -3.60 -9.02 -0.24
C LEU A 161 -3.01 -7.69 0.23
N GLU A 162 -3.36 -6.58 -0.40
CA GLU A 162 -2.96 -5.25 0.08
C GLU A 162 -3.58 -4.89 1.43
N LEU A 163 -4.87 -5.19 1.63
CA LEU A 163 -5.53 -5.07 2.93
C LEU A 163 -4.79 -5.89 4.01
N TYR A 164 -4.51 -7.16 3.73
CA TYR A 164 -3.82 -8.02 4.70
C TYR A 164 -2.40 -7.57 4.99
N SER A 165 -1.66 -7.07 3.99
CA SER A 165 -0.35 -6.47 4.19
C SER A 165 -0.40 -5.29 5.16
N LEU A 166 -1.36 -4.37 4.99
CA LEU A 166 -1.56 -3.23 5.89
C LEU A 166 -1.95 -3.66 7.31
N GLU A 167 -2.87 -4.62 7.43
CA GLU A 167 -3.28 -5.17 8.73
C GLU A 167 -2.12 -5.83 9.47
N ILE A 168 -1.31 -6.64 8.77
CA ILE A 168 -0.12 -7.29 9.35
C ILE A 168 0.86 -6.24 9.87
N GLN A 169 1.15 -5.20 9.08
CA GLN A 169 2.05 -4.12 9.50
C GLN A 169 1.53 -3.40 10.74
N MET A 170 0.23 -3.08 10.79
CA MET A 170 -0.40 -2.47 11.96
C MET A 170 -0.32 -3.40 13.19
N TYR A 171 -0.74 -4.66 13.07
CA TYR A 171 -0.76 -5.59 14.20
C TYR A 171 0.64 -5.91 14.72
N GLN A 172 1.65 -5.91 13.85
CA GLN A 172 3.03 -6.05 14.28
C GLN A 172 3.46 -4.90 15.19
N GLN A 173 3.16 -3.65 14.80
CA GLN A 173 3.52 -2.46 15.58
C GLN A 173 2.75 -2.41 16.91
N LEU A 174 1.56 -2.98 16.95
CA LEU A 174 0.77 -3.18 18.17
C LEU A 174 1.17 -4.42 18.97
N HIS A 175 2.23 -5.14 18.57
CA HIS A 175 2.71 -6.39 19.19
C HIS A 175 1.61 -7.46 19.33
N ASN A 176 0.66 -7.51 18.41
CA ASN A 176 -0.46 -8.44 18.41
C ASN A 176 -0.17 -9.67 17.52
N ALA A 177 0.70 -10.55 18.00
CA ALA A 177 1.13 -11.75 17.28
C ALA A 177 -0.04 -12.69 16.90
N SER A 178 -1.09 -12.74 17.73
CA SER A 178 -2.28 -13.54 17.43
C SER A 178 -3.00 -13.06 16.17
N MET A 179 -3.11 -11.74 16.00
CA MET A 179 -3.76 -11.16 14.83
C MET A 179 -2.86 -11.24 13.60
N VAL A 180 -1.54 -11.04 13.73
CA VAL A 180 -0.59 -11.26 12.63
C VAL A 180 -0.73 -12.69 12.10
N LYS A 181 -0.74 -13.69 12.98
CA LYS A 181 -0.92 -15.10 12.59
C LYS A 181 -2.24 -15.34 11.87
N LYS A 182 -3.34 -14.81 12.39
CA LYS A 182 -4.66 -14.96 11.78
C LYS A 182 -4.67 -14.40 10.35
N VAL A 183 -4.25 -13.14 10.19
CA VAL A 183 -4.27 -12.44 8.90
C VAL A 183 -3.30 -13.08 7.90
N PHE A 184 -2.13 -13.51 8.35
CA PHE A 184 -1.17 -14.22 7.50
C PHE A 184 -1.76 -15.52 6.93
N LEU A 185 -2.42 -16.33 7.76
CA LEU A 185 -3.06 -17.56 7.29
C LEU A 185 -4.20 -17.27 6.30
N GLU A 186 -5.00 -16.22 6.56
CA GLU A 186 -6.01 -15.75 5.60
C GLU A 186 -5.37 -15.34 4.26
N ALA A 187 -4.26 -14.61 4.29
CA ALA A 187 -3.53 -14.20 3.09
C ALA A 187 -2.98 -15.39 2.28
N THR A 188 -2.54 -16.47 2.93
CA THR A 188 -2.07 -17.67 2.22
C THR A 188 -3.16 -18.44 1.46
N ASN A 189 -4.44 -18.21 1.82
CA ASN A 189 -5.58 -18.83 1.16
C ASN A 189 -6.09 -18.01 -0.04
N VAL A 190 -5.59 -16.79 -0.26
CA VAL A 190 -5.98 -15.99 -1.41
C VAL A 190 -5.38 -16.59 -2.66
N THR A 191 -6.25 -17.11 -3.53
CA THR A 191 -5.89 -17.62 -4.85
C THR A 191 -6.16 -16.57 -5.92
N ASN A 192 -5.56 -16.74 -7.11
CA ASN A 192 -5.84 -15.89 -8.28
C ASN A 192 -5.59 -14.39 -8.03
N ALA A 193 -4.39 -14.02 -7.58
CA ALA A 193 -3.99 -12.62 -7.38
C ALA A 193 -2.58 -12.38 -7.94
N ILE A 194 -2.34 -11.18 -8.47
CA ILE A 194 -1.01 -10.70 -8.86
C ILE A 194 -0.77 -9.38 -8.14
N PRO A 195 -0.43 -9.44 -6.84
CA PRO A 195 -0.06 -8.25 -6.09
C PRO A 195 1.34 -7.77 -6.47
N HIS A 196 1.61 -6.49 -6.20
CA HIS A 196 2.96 -5.95 -6.31
C HIS A 196 3.94 -6.76 -5.43
N PRO A 197 5.18 -7.07 -5.89
CA PRO A 197 6.10 -7.93 -5.14
C PRO A 197 6.37 -7.42 -3.71
N ARG A 198 6.44 -6.10 -3.51
CA ARG A 198 6.58 -5.48 -2.15
C ARG A 198 5.47 -5.90 -1.18
N THR A 199 4.22 -5.99 -1.63
CA THR A 199 3.07 -6.42 -0.80
C THR A 199 3.25 -7.87 -0.35
N MET A 200 3.66 -8.75 -1.27
CA MET A 200 3.96 -10.13 -0.93
C MET A 200 5.20 -10.28 -0.06
N GLY A 201 6.22 -9.45 -0.29
CA GLY A 201 7.41 -9.36 0.55
C GLY A 201 7.05 -9.16 2.02
N VAL A 202 6.18 -8.18 2.31
CA VAL A 202 5.69 -7.88 3.66
C VAL A 202 4.98 -9.08 4.29
N ILE A 203 3.99 -9.64 3.59
CA ILE A 203 3.21 -10.79 4.09
C ILE A 203 4.13 -11.97 4.42
N ARG A 204 5.08 -12.27 3.54
CA ARG A 204 6.01 -13.38 3.70
C ARG A 204 7.05 -13.11 4.79
N GLU A 205 7.57 -11.89 4.92
CA GLU A 205 8.53 -11.55 5.97
C GLU A 205 7.91 -11.76 7.35
N PHE A 206 6.70 -11.24 7.58
CA PHE A 206 6.01 -11.39 8.84
C PHE A 206 5.55 -12.84 9.10
N GLY A 207 5.17 -13.57 8.06
CA GLY A 207 4.97 -15.01 8.14
C GLY A 207 6.22 -15.75 8.62
N GLY A 208 7.39 -15.40 8.08
CA GLY A 208 8.67 -15.95 8.50
C GLY A 208 9.00 -15.65 9.96
N LYS A 209 8.81 -14.40 10.40
CA LYS A 209 9.00 -13.98 11.81
C LYS A 209 8.08 -14.76 12.76
N MET A 210 6.81 -14.92 12.39
CA MET A 210 5.85 -15.71 13.16
C MET A 210 6.30 -17.17 13.32
N TYR A 211 6.78 -17.81 12.25
CA TYR A 211 7.29 -19.19 12.33
C TYR A 211 8.59 -19.29 13.13
N MET A 212 9.47 -18.29 13.07
CA MET A 212 10.67 -18.22 13.93
C MET A 212 10.31 -18.17 15.41
N GLU A 213 9.30 -17.39 15.81
CA GLU A 213 8.80 -17.37 17.19
C GLU A 213 8.28 -18.73 17.62
N GLY A 214 7.61 -19.44 16.70
CA GLY A 214 7.13 -20.81 16.87
C GLY A 214 8.22 -21.90 16.83
N LYS A 215 9.48 -21.54 16.57
CA LYS A 215 10.61 -22.45 16.34
C LYS A 215 10.43 -23.41 15.17
N ASP A 216 9.55 -23.05 14.23
CA ASP A 216 9.39 -23.76 12.97
C ASP A 216 10.36 -23.17 11.95
N TRP A 217 11.61 -23.64 12.01
CA TRP A 217 12.71 -23.10 11.22
C TRP A 217 12.55 -23.35 9.72
N GLU A 218 11.94 -24.46 9.34
CA GLU A 218 11.70 -24.84 7.95
C GLU A 218 10.65 -23.92 7.32
N ALA A 219 9.50 -23.75 7.97
CA ALA A 219 8.47 -22.83 7.49
C ALA A 219 8.96 -21.37 7.48
N ALA A 220 9.77 -20.98 8.49
CA ALA A 220 10.40 -19.67 8.52
C ALA A 220 11.34 -19.45 7.34
N GLN A 221 12.21 -20.41 7.05
CA GLN A 221 13.18 -20.35 5.96
C GLN A 221 12.47 -20.19 4.60
N VAL A 222 11.42 -20.98 4.34
CA VAL A 222 10.62 -20.88 3.11
C VAL A 222 10.01 -19.49 2.96
N ASN A 223 9.42 -18.94 4.03
CA ASN A 223 8.78 -17.63 3.98
C ASN A 223 9.81 -16.50 3.82
N PHE A 224 10.94 -16.55 4.51
CA PHE A 224 12.01 -15.55 4.33
C PHE A 224 12.62 -15.62 2.93
N PHE A 225 12.76 -16.81 2.34
CA PHE A 225 13.26 -16.93 0.97
C PHE A 225 12.29 -16.30 -0.04
N GLN A 226 10.99 -16.54 0.12
CA GLN A 226 9.96 -15.91 -0.71
C GLN A 226 9.93 -14.40 -0.50
N ALA A 227 10.01 -13.92 0.74
CA ALA A 227 10.08 -12.49 1.04
C ALA A 227 11.32 -11.83 0.40
N PHE A 228 12.48 -12.48 0.51
CA PHE A 228 13.73 -12.01 -0.11
C PHE A 228 13.58 -11.83 -1.62
N ARG A 229 13.07 -12.85 -2.33
CA ARG A 229 12.84 -12.77 -3.78
C ARG A 229 11.91 -11.63 -4.16
N ASN A 230 10.81 -11.47 -3.43
CA ASN A 230 9.84 -10.40 -3.66
C ASN A 230 10.45 -9.00 -3.45
N TYR A 231 11.27 -8.82 -2.42
CA TYR A 231 11.95 -7.55 -2.19
C TYR A 231 13.09 -7.28 -3.17
N ASP A 232 13.81 -8.32 -3.61
CA ASP A 232 14.84 -8.23 -4.64
C ASP A 232 14.25 -7.80 -5.98
N GLU A 233 13.15 -8.44 -6.40
CA GLU A 233 12.39 -8.07 -7.61
C GLU A 233 11.83 -6.65 -7.55
N ALA A 234 11.36 -6.21 -6.37
CA ALA A 234 10.91 -4.84 -6.15
C ALA A 234 12.05 -3.81 -5.96
N GLY A 235 13.32 -4.23 -6.02
CA GLY A 235 14.47 -3.36 -5.75
C GLY A 235 14.54 -2.81 -4.31
N SER A 236 13.75 -3.35 -3.38
CA SER A 236 13.63 -2.83 -2.01
C SER A 236 14.92 -3.06 -1.21
N PRO A 237 15.39 -2.07 -0.41
CA PRO A 237 16.52 -2.26 0.50
C PRO A 237 16.23 -3.32 1.59
N GLN A 238 14.96 -3.56 1.93
CA GLN A 238 14.55 -4.58 2.92
C GLN A 238 15.03 -5.99 2.56
N ARG A 239 15.34 -6.26 1.29
CA ARG A 239 15.92 -7.55 0.86
C ARG A 239 17.16 -7.94 1.68
N ILE A 240 17.98 -6.97 2.08
CA ILE A 240 19.19 -7.25 2.88
C ILE A 240 18.82 -7.69 4.30
N GLN A 241 17.81 -7.06 4.91
CA GLN A 241 17.34 -7.43 6.24
C GLN A 241 16.73 -8.84 6.21
N VAL A 242 15.87 -9.13 5.23
CA VAL A 242 15.26 -10.44 5.08
C VAL A 242 16.28 -11.52 4.76
N LEU A 243 17.32 -11.21 3.98
CA LEU A 243 18.44 -12.13 3.72
C LEU A 243 19.14 -12.55 5.02
N LYS A 244 19.31 -11.62 5.98
CA LYS A 244 19.86 -11.96 7.32
C LYS A 244 18.95 -12.94 8.07
N TYR A 245 17.64 -12.72 8.04
CA TYR A 245 16.68 -13.65 8.67
C TYR A 245 16.69 -15.02 8.00
N LEU A 246 16.78 -15.06 6.66
CA LEU A 246 16.88 -16.27 5.88
C LEU A 246 18.14 -17.09 6.26
N VAL A 247 19.31 -16.44 6.33
CA VAL A 247 20.56 -17.08 6.76
C VAL A 247 20.41 -17.65 8.16
N LEU A 248 19.85 -16.87 9.09
CA LEU A 248 19.62 -17.31 10.47
C LEU A 248 18.68 -18.52 10.54
N ALA A 249 17.55 -18.48 9.83
CA ALA A 249 16.59 -19.59 9.78
C ALA A 249 17.24 -20.85 9.19
N ASN A 250 18.05 -20.70 8.13
CA ASN A 250 18.77 -21.81 7.51
C ASN A 250 19.83 -22.43 8.45
N MET A 251 20.53 -21.60 9.23
CA MET A 251 21.46 -22.08 10.26
C MET A 251 20.74 -22.83 11.39
N LEU A 252 19.61 -22.32 11.86
CA LEU A 252 18.82 -22.95 12.93
C LEU A 252 18.13 -24.24 12.49
N MET A 253 17.75 -24.34 11.22
CA MET A 253 17.23 -25.57 10.61
C MET A 253 18.30 -26.68 10.58
N GLY A 254 19.59 -26.34 10.68
CA GLY A 254 20.69 -27.31 10.59
C GLY A 254 20.98 -27.78 9.16
N SER A 255 20.63 -26.98 8.16
CA SER A 255 20.89 -27.30 6.76
C SER A 255 22.39 -27.37 6.49
N SER A 256 22.83 -28.41 5.78
CA SER A 256 24.21 -28.50 5.26
C SER A 256 24.38 -27.78 3.91
N ILE A 257 23.27 -27.29 3.32
CA ILE A 257 23.29 -26.61 2.03
C ILE A 257 23.73 -25.16 2.23
N ASN A 258 24.77 -24.76 1.49
CA ASN A 258 25.19 -23.37 1.45
C ASN A 258 24.14 -22.53 0.71
N LEU A 259 23.49 -21.63 1.45
CA LEU A 259 22.46 -20.75 0.91
C LEU A 259 23.00 -19.93 -0.27
N PHE A 260 24.24 -19.45 -0.17
CA PHE A 260 24.86 -18.54 -1.12
C PHE A 260 25.33 -19.18 -2.43
N ASP A 261 25.16 -20.50 -2.57
CA ASP A 261 25.37 -21.18 -3.85
C ASP A 261 24.16 -20.98 -4.79
N SER A 262 23.02 -20.51 -4.27
CA SER A 262 21.82 -20.24 -5.07
C SER A 262 22.03 -19.04 -6.00
N GLN A 263 21.40 -19.05 -7.17
CA GLN A 263 21.54 -17.96 -8.14
C GLN A 263 21.08 -16.60 -7.59
N GLU A 264 20.07 -16.62 -6.73
CA GLU A 264 19.44 -15.44 -6.14
C GLU A 264 20.30 -14.79 -5.05
N THR A 265 21.05 -15.59 -4.30
CA THR A 265 21.82 -15.08 -3.15
C THR A 265 23.33 -14.98 -3.42
N LYS A 266 23.83 -15.69 -4.44
CA LYS A 266 25.24 -15.62 -4.89
C LYS A 266 25.76 -14.19 -5.12
N PRO A 267 25.00 -13.24 -5.70
CA PRO A 267 25.47 -11.85 -5.88
C PRO A 267 25.76 -11.12 -4.56
N TYR A 268 25.27 -11.63 -3.43
CA TYR A 268 25.40 -11.01 -2.11
C TYR A 268 26.62 -11.48 -1.32
N VAL A 269 27.44 -12.37 -1.91
CA VAL A 269 28.74 -12.74 -1.36
C VAL A 269 29.76 -11.70 -1.78
N LYS A 270 30.47 -11.09 -0.81
CA LYS A 270 31.65 -10.28 -1.13
C LYS A 270 32.72 -11.19 -1.71
N VAL A 271 33.10 -10.91 -2.95
CA VAL A 271 34.33 -11.46 -3.55
C VAL A 271 35.43 -10.47 -3.19
N ASP A 272 36.14 -10.76 -2.10
CA ASP A 272 37.42 -10.11 -1.80
C ASP A 272 38.54 -10.75 -2.65
#